data_AF-A0A069D332-F1
#
_entry.id   AF-A0A069D332-F1
#
_cell.length_a   1.000
_cell.length_b   1.000
_cell.length_c   1.000
_cell.angle_alpha   90.00
_cell.angle_beta   90.00
_cell.angle_gamma   90.00
#
_symmetry.space_group_name_H-M   'P 1'
#
loop_
_entity.id
_entity.type
_entity.pdbx_description
1 polymer ?
#
loop_
_entity_poly.entity_id
_entity_poly.type
_entity_poly.pdbx_seq_one_letter_code
_entity_poly.pdbx_strand_id
1 'polypeptide(L)'
;MTDSVVIYTDGVEKAICLCTFKSGDGWRVAIKGEVNNGRCVFRNLGASIIYLPAKLEKGKIIALDAPFALNRGGKVRRMIPASGKQTVRLNRKYIFLTTWTNRWNEMTGGCFEGSNDSHFRRADVLWRISELPVYRNEVKLQTSKSYRYVRYISPGISKSALAELFFFDKEKELKGEAIGEGLTPSSQKRVFDRDWKTIGDPRTENYWVGLDLRERCHLDKIVYYPHNDDNFITPGDLYELFYYNEGNWHSLGTKVAESEELIYEQVPVNVLFVLKNTTRGQEERIFTYENGKQVWW
;
A
#
# COMPACT_ATOMS: atom_id res chain seq x y z
N MET A 1 31.18 -9.54 -8.76
CA MET A 1 31.40 -8.42 -9.70
C MET A 1 30.73 -7.21 -9.09
N THR A 2 31.49 -6.16 -8.79
CA THR A 2 30.93 -4.92 -8.27
C THR A 2 30.54 -4.05 -9.46
N ASP A 3 29.26 -3.68 -9.52
CA ASP A 3 28.74 -2.88 -10.62
C ASP A 3 29.36 -1.48 -10.54
N SER A 4 29.86 -0.98 -11.67
CA SER A 4 30.47 0.34 -11.80
C SER A 4 29.72 1.15 -12.84
N VAL A 5 29.59 2.45 -12.59
CA VAL A 5 28.94 3.40 -13.48
C VAL A 5 29.89 4.55 -13.75
N VAL A 6 30.00 4.91 -15.02
CA VAL A 6 30.76 6.06 -15.48
C VAL A 6 29.78 7.17 -15.85
N ILE A 7 29.94 8.32 -15.23
CA ILE A 7 29.19 9.53 -15.57
C ILE A 7 30.15 10.48 -16.31
N TYR A 8 29.69 10.96 -17.46
CA TYR A 8 30.39 11.96 -18.26
C TYR A 8 29.79 13.34 -17.98
N THR A 9 30.62 14.36 -18.01
CA THR A 9 30.24 15.76 -17.83
C THR A 9 31.09 16.63 -18.74
N ASP A 10 30.59 17.81 -19.09
CA ASP A 10 31.26 18.80 -19.93
C ASP A 10 32.50 19.44 -19.26
N GLY A 11 32.96 18.88 -18.14
CA GLY A 11 34.21 19.27 -17.45
C GLY A 11 34.09 20.50 -16.55
N VAL A 12 32.91 21.11 -16.46
CA VAL A 12 32.66 22.30 -15.62
C VAL A 12 32.59 21.93 -14.13
N GLU A 13 32.09 20.74 -13.82
CA GLU A 13 31.86 20.31 -12.44
C GLU A 13 33.11 19.66 -11.84
N LYS A 14 33.52 20.09 -10.64
CA LYS A 14 34.64 19.48 -9.90
C LYS A 14 34.26 18.16 -9.22
N ALA A 15 32.98 17.99 -8.89
CA ALA A 15 32.46 16.82 -8.22
C ALA A 15 31.02 16.52 -8.66
N ILE A 16 30.71 15.23 -8.80
CA ILE A 16 29.37 14.72 -9.09
C ILE A 16 28.92 13.87 -7.92
N CYS A 17 27.62 13.90 -7.63
CA CYS A 17 26.97 13.06 -6.66
C CYS A 17 26.06 12.05 -7.40
N LEU A 18 25.96 10.84 -6.86
CA LEU A 18 24.80 9.99 -7.11
C LEU A 18 23.86 10.09 -5.92
N CYS A 19 22.60 10.41 -6.20
CA CYS A 19 21.54 10.46 -5.20
C CYS A 19 20.65 9.21 -5.28
N THR A 20 20.17 8.75 -4.14
CA THR A 20 19.11 7.72 -4.03
C THR A 20 17.85 8.35 -3.46
N PHE A 21 16.70 7.75 -3.71
CA PHE A 21 15.43 8.27 -3.20
C PHE A 21 15.12 7.72 -1.81
N LYS A 22 14.88 8.62 -0.86
CA LYS A 22 14.43 8.29 0.49
C LYS A 22 12.94 8.63 0.61
N SER A 23 12.14 7.65 1.01
CA SER A 23 10.70 7.82 1.20
C SER A 23 10.37 8.90 2.22
N GLY A 24 9.35 9.71 1.91
CA GLY A 24 8.92 10.86 2.71
C GLY A 24 9.86 12.08 2.67
N ASP A 25 10.98 12.00 1.93
CA ASP A 25 12.07 12.99 2.01
C ASP A 25 12.58 13.43 0.63
N GLY A 26 12.65 12.51 -0.32
CA GLY A 26 13.08 12.76 -1.69
C GLY A 26 14.52 12.32 -1.97
N TRP A 27 15.17 13.00 -2.92
CA TRP A 27 16.54 12.68 -3.32
C TRP A 27 17.54 12.99 -2.20
N ARG A 28 18.43 12.04 -1.90
CA ARG A 28 19.51 12.17 -0.92
C ARG A 28 20.83 11.74 -1.53
N VAL A 29 21.90 12.51 -1.27
CA VAL A 29 23.25 12.15 -1.72
C VAL A 29 23.65 10.84 -1.08
N ALA A 30 23.95 9.82 -1.91
CA ALA A 30 24.42 8.52 -1.46
C ALA A 30 25.95 8.44 -1.52
N ILE A 31 26.53 8.94 -2.62
CA ILE A 31 27.98 8.94 -2.83
C ILE A 31 28.39 10.17 -3.66
N LYS A 32 29.58 10.69 -3.37
CA LYS A 32 30.24 11.76 -4.13
C LYS A 32 31.45 11.18 -4.86
N GLY A 33 31.74 11.69 -6.04
CA GLY A 33 32.91 11.33 -6.82
C GLY A 33 33.53 12.54 -7.47
N GLU A 34 34.85 12.50 -7.62
CA GLU A 34 35.62 13.55 -8.27
C GLU A 34 35.57 13.39 -9.79
N VAL A 35 35.55 14.52 -10.48
CA VAL A 35 35.58 14.57 -11.95
C VAL A 35 37.03 14.68 -12.38
N ASN A 36 37.49 13.71 -13.17
CA ASN A 36 38.82 13.71 -13.76
C ASN A 36 38.69 13.62 -15.29
N ASN A 37 39.19 14.62 -16.02
CA ASN A 37 39.06 14.73 -17.48
C ASN A 37 37.62 14.55 -17.98
N GLY A 38 36.66 15.25 -17.35
CA GLY A 38 35.23 15.18 -17.71
C GLY A 38 34.54 13.86 -17.34
N ARG A 39 35.21 12.99 -16.56
CA ARG A 39 34.70 11.66 -16.21
C ARG A 39 34.70 11.43 -14.70
N CYS A 40 33.60 10.90 -14.18
CA CYS A 40 33.49 10.43 -12.80
C CYS A 40 33.15 8.93 -12.80
N VAL A 41 33.86 8.14 -11.99
CA VAL A 41 33.67 6.67 -11.92
C VAL A 41 33.22 6.28 -10.54
N PHE A 42 32.00 5.75 -10.45
CA PHE A 42 31.44 5.18 -9.23
C PHE A 42 31.59 3.66 -9.25
N ARG A 43 32.10 3.08 -8.17
CA ARG A 43 32.32 1.64 -8.01
C ARG A 43 31.56 1.12 -6.81
N ASN A 44 31.32 -0.20 -6.78
CA ASN A 44 30.67 -0.88 -5.66
C ASN A 44 29.26 -0.34 -5.38
N LEU A 45 28.52 -0.02 -6.44
CA LEU A 45 27.15 0.46 -6.34
C LEU A 45 26.19 -0.71 -6.08
N GLY A 46 25.12 -0.41 -5.34
CA GLY A 46 24.02 -1.35 -5.14
C GLY A 46 23.21 -1.50 -6.42
N ALA A 47 22.98 -2.74 -6.83
CA ALA A 47 22.05 -3.06 -7.91
C ALA A 47 20.59 -3.04 -7.43
N SER A 48 19.66 -3.02 -8.37
CA SER A 48 18.21 -2.91 -8.15
C SER A 48 17.80 -1.60 -7.45
N ILE A 49 18.47 -0.50 -7.77
CA ILE A 49 18.25 0.84 -7.19
C ILE A 49 18.21 1.89 -8.30
N ILE A 50 17.44 2.96 -8.09
CA ILE A 50 17.47 4.18 -8.92
C ILE A 50 18.50 5.16 -8.36
N TYR A 51 19.40 5.61 -9.24
CA TYR A 51 20.33 6.70 -8.97
C TYR A 51 19.98 7.94 -9.79
N LEU A 52 20.15 9.12 -9.20
CA LEU A 52 20.09 10.40 -9.88
C LEU A 52 21.50 11.04 -9.90
N PRO A 53 22.11 11.24 -11.08
CA PRO A 53 23.28 12.10 -11.22
C PRO A 53 22.93 13.54 -10.86
N ALA A 54 23.68 14.13 -9.94
CA ALA A 54 23.42 15.48 -9.47
C ALA A 54 24.71 16.17 -9.04
N LYS A 55 24.63 17.50 -8.90
CA LYS A 55 25.60 18.29 -8.13
C LYS A 55 24.97 18.78 -6.84
N LEU A 56 25.83 19.06 -5.87
CA LEU A 56 25.43 19.69 -4.62
C LEU A 56 25.88 21.15 -4.64
N GLU A 57 24.94 22.07 -4.76
CA GLU A 57 25.21 23.51 -4.79
C GLU A 57 24.50 24.19 -3.62
N LYS A 58 25.26 24.82 -2.71
CA LYS A 58 24.72 25.52 -1.52
C LYS A 58 23.75 24.64 -0.71
N GLY A 59 24.05 23.35 -0.58
CA GLY A 59 23.22 22.37 0.13
C GLY A 59 22.01 21.85 -0.65
N LYS A 60 21.76 22.32 -1.88
CA LYS A 60 20.67 21.84 -2.75
C LYS A 60 21.19 20.82 -3.75
N ILE A 61 20.39 19.78 -3.97
CA ILE A 61 20.63 18.77 -5.01
C ILE A 61 20.08 19.32 -6.33
N ILE A 62 20.95 19.45 -7.32
CA ILE A 62 20.58 19.87 -8.69
C ILE A 62 20.87 18.69 -9.61
N ALA A 63 19.82 18.16 -10.24
CA ALA A 63 19.96 17.09 -11.22
C ALA A 63 20.85 17.53 -12.39
N LEU A 64 21.79 16.67 -12.76
CA LEU A 64 22.65 16.87 -13.94
C LEU A 64 22.14 16.06 -15.13
N ASP A 65 21.41 14.99 -14.87
CA ASP A 65 20.89 14.08 -15.89
C ASP A 65 19.63 13.37 -15.38
N ALA A 66 18.97 12.62 -16.26
CA ALA A 66 17.85 11.74 -15.93
C ALA A 66 18.26 10.66 -14.90
N PRO A 67 17.35 10.26 -14.00
CA PRO A 67 17.57 9.10 -13.14
C PRO A 67 17.81 7.85 -13.97
N PHE A 68 18.53 6.88 -13.40
CA PHE A 68 18.74 5.58 -14.03
C PHE A 68 18.62 4.44 -13.03
N ALA A 69 18.08 3.32 -13.50
CA ALA A 69 18.11 2.06 -12.77
C ALA A 69 19.44 1.35 -13.04
N LEU A 70 20.13 0.98 -11.97
CA LEU A 70 21.26 0.05 -12.04
C LEU A 70 20.74 -1.35 -11.71
N ASN A 71 20.72 -2.25 -12.69
CA ASN A 71 20.30 -3.63 -12.50
C ASN A 71 21.49 -4.53 -12.19
N ARG A 72 21.21 -5.74 -11.66
CA ARG A 72 22.24 -6.76 -11.44
C ARG A 72 23.05 -7.02 -12.72
N GLY A 73 24.37 -7.06 -12.59
CA GLY A 73 25.28 -7.24 -13.72
C GLY A 73 25.61 -5.94 -14.44
N GLY A 74 25.37 -4.79 -13.80
CA GLY A 74 25.81 -3.48 -14.27
C GLY A 74 24.96 -2.86 -15.37
N LYS A 75 23.82 -3.45 -15.73
CA LYS A 75 22.97 -2.94 -16.79
C LYS A 75 22.24 -1.66 -16.34
N VAL A 76 22.54 -0.56 -17.02
CA VAL A 76 21.92 0.75 -16.79
C VAL A 76 20.71 0.94 -17.71
N ARG A 77 19.58 1.39 -17.14
CA ARG A 77 18.41 1.89 -17.90
C ARG A 77 18.10 3.32 -17.45
N ARG A 78 18.15 4.28 -18.37
CA ARG A 78 17.82 5.69 -18.09
C ARG A 78 16.31 5.93 -18.16
N MET A 79 15.79 6.69 -17.21
CA MET A 79 14.37 7.06 -17.07
C MET A 79 14.11 8.36 -17.84
N ILE A 80 14.08 8.26 -19.16
CA ILE A 80 13.81 9.37 -20.07
C ILE A 80 12.45 9.08 -20.72
N PRO A 81 11.49 10.03 -20.66
CA PRO A 81 10.20 9.85 -21.32
C PRO A 81 10.37 9.47 -22.80
N ALA A 82 9.72 8.38 -23.23
CA ALA A 82 9.62 8.06 -24.66
C ALA A 82 8.31 8.61 -25.24
N SER A 83 8.18 8.60 -26.57
CA SER A 83 7.00 9.11 -27.28
C SER A 83 5.71 8.34 -26.98
N GLY A 84 5.81 7.11 -26.47
CA GLY A 84 4.67 6.27 -26.12
C GLY A 84 3.86 6.78 -24.92
N LYS A 85 2.57 6.46 -24.93
CA LYS A 85 1.64 6.69 -23.82
C LYS A 85 1.08 5.38 -23.30
N GLN A 86 0.71 5.35 -22.03
CA GLN A 86 0.13 4.18 -21.37
C GLN A 86 -0.97 4.57 -20.38
N THR A 87 -1.82 3.61 -20.07
CA THR A 87 -2.73 3.67 -18.92
C THR A 87 -2.05 3.02 -17.72
N VAL A 88 -2.01 3.74 -16.61
CA VAL A 88 -1.44 3.28 -15.35
C VAL A 88 -2.58 3.01 -14.37
N ARG A 89 -2.62 1.79 -13.82
CA ARG A 89 -3.54 1.36 -12.76
C ARG A 89 -2.77 1.16 -11.47
N LEU A 90 -3.13 1.90 -10.44
CA LEU A 90 -2.42 1.94 -9.16
C LEU A 90 -3.34 1.50 -8.03
N ASN A 91 -2.87 0.56 -7.22
CA ASN A 91 -3.60 0.09 -6.04
C ASN A 91 -2.86 0.37 -4.73
N ARG A 92 -1.64 0.90 -4.80
CA ARG A 92 -0.82 1.25 -3.63
C ARG A 92 0.12 2.44 -3.87
N LYS A 93 0.45 3.18 -2.81
CA LYS A 93 1.44 4.28 -2.81
C LYS A 93 2.83 3.90 -2.28
N TYR A 94 2.95 2.72 -1.69
CA TYR A 94 4.19 2.20 -1.11
C TYR A 94 4.36 0.70 -1.36
N ILE A 95 5.62 0.25 -1.35
CA ILE A 95 5.96 -1.16 -1.51
C ILE A 95 5.23 -2.02 -0.48
N PHE A 96 4.71 -3.17 -0.93
CA PHE A 96 4.09 -4.12 -0.03
C PHE A 96 5.16 -4.99 0.65
N LEU A 97 5.19 -5.02 1.98
CA LEU A 97 6.16 -5.79 2.75
C LEU A 97 5.58 -7.16 3.16
N THR A 98 6.41 -8.20 3.08
CA THR A 98 6.02 -9.60 3.38
C THR A 98 5.59 -9.82 4.85
N THR A 99 5.96 -8.91 5.74
CA THR A 99 5.47 -8.92 7.13
C THR A 99 3.95 -8.84 7.21
N TRP A 100 3.30 -8.15 6.25
CA TRP A 100 1.84 -8.06 6.18
C TRP A 100 1.20 -9.35 5.71
N THR A 101 1.75 -10.00 4.68
CA THR A 101 1.26 -11.35 4.28
C THR A 101 1.38 -12.36 5.42
N ASN A 102 2.44 -12.31 6.22
CA ASN A 102 2.59 -13.21 7.37
C ASN A 102 1.49 -12.97 8.40
N ARG A 103 1.25 -11.70 8.78
CA ARG A 103 0.18 -11.34 9.73
C ARG A 103 -1.20 -11.71 9.21
N TRP A 104 -1.48 -11.45 7.94
CA TRP A 104 -2.77 -11.80 7.33
C TRP A 104 -2.97 -13.31 7.25
N ASN A 105 -1.91 -14.08 6.98
CA ASN A 105 -1.98 -15.53 6.98
C ASN A 105 -2.40 -16.11 8.35
N GLU A 106 -2.05 -15.44 9.45
CA GLU A 106 -2.47 -15.82 10.80
C GLU A 106 -3.98 -15.68 11.04
N MET A 107 -4.73 -15.02 10.15
CA MET A 107 -6.19 -15.00 10.21
C MET A 107 -6.83 -16.27 9.63
N THR A 108 -6.07 -17.10 8.92
CA THR A 108 -6.55 -18.37 8.36
C THR A 108 -7.06 -19.28 9.46
N GLY A 109 -8.23 -19.86 9.25
CA GLY A 109 -8.96 -20.65 10.25
C GLY A 109 -9.98 -19.83 11.04
N GLY A 110 -9.87 -18.50 11.08
CA GLY A 110 -10.88 -17.62 11.66
C GLY A 110 -12.23 -17.78 10.97
N CYS A 111 -13.32 -17.54 11.68
CA CYS A 111 -14.66 -17.76 11.16
C CYS A 111 -15.63 -16.62 11.47
N PHE A 112 -16.66 -16.54 10.64
CA PHE A 112 -17.80 -15.66 10.84
C PHE A 112 -19.00 -16.48 11.23
N GLU A 113 -19.76 -16.00 12.20
CA GLU A 113 -20.91 -16.70 12.77
C GLU A 113 -22.13 -15.80 12.85
N GLY A 114 -23.30 -16.41 12.71
CA GLY A 114 -24.60 -15.82 12.97
C GLY A 114 -25.33 -16.56 14.09
N SER A 115 -26.02 -15.83 14.97
CA SER A 115 -26.80 -16.40 16.07
C SER A 115 -28.05 -15.56 16.38
N ASN A 116 -29.04 -16.21 16.97
CA ASN A 116 -30.19 -15.55 17.61
C ASN A 116 -30.14 -15.63 19.15
N ASP A 117 -29.06 -16.21 19.68
CA ASP A 117 -28.70 -16.24 21.10
C ASP A 117 -27.47 -15.35 21.34
N SER A 118 -27.57 -14.40 22.28
CA SER A 118 -26.51 -13.43 22.58
C SER A 118 -25.22 -14.07 23.11
N HIS A 119 -25.32 -15.30 23.62
CA HIS A 119 -24.18 -16.09 24.10
C HIS A 119 -23.60 -17.01 23.02
N PHE A 120 -24.16 -16.99 21.80
CA PHE A 120 -23.72 -17.82 20.67
C PHE A 120 -23.64 -19.33 20.98
N ARG A 121 -24.47 -19.87 21.89
CA ARG A 121 -24.45 -21.32 22.24
C ARG A 121 -24.92 -22.20 21.08
N ARG A 122 -25.66 -21.62 20.14
CA ARG A 122 -26.18 -22.26 18.92
C ARG A 122 -25.95 -21.34 17.73
N ALA A 123 -24.69 -21.08 17.42
CA ALA A 123 -24.31 -20.27 16.28
C ALA A 123 -24.20 -21.13 15.00
N ASP A 124 -24.59 -20.54 13.87
CA ASP A 124 -24.28 -21.08 12.56
C ASP A 124 -22.96 -20.49 12.07
N VAL A 125 -22.06 -21.32 11.57
CA VAL A 125 -20.85 -20.84 10.85
C VAL A 125 -21.27 -20.37 9.47
N LEU A 126 -21.10 -19.08 9.21
CA LEU A 126 -21.45 -18.44 7.95
C LEU A 126 -20.30 -18.53 6.95
N TRP A 127 -19.07 -18.39 7.43
CA TRP A 127 -17.87 -18.46 6.61
C TRP A 127 -16.64 -18.84 7.43
N ARG A 128 -15.66 -19.48 6.78
CA ARG A 128 -14.33 -19.73 7.35
C ARG A 128 -13.26 -19.20 6.40
N ILE A 129 -12.33 -18.42 6.92
CA ILE A 129 -11.17 -17.95 6.19
C ILE A 129 -10.26 -19.17 5.94
N SER A 130 -10.21 -19.62 4.68
CA SER A 130 -9.40 -20.76 4.25
C SER A 130 -8.23 -20.37 3.35
N GLU A 131 -8.25 -19.13 2.86
CA GLU A 131 -7.21 -18.54 2.02
C GLU A 131 -6.66 -17.27 2.67
N LEU A 132 -5.47 -16.86 2.25
CA LEU A 132 -4.81 -15.62 2.71
C LEU A 132 -5.70 -14.40 2.41
N PRO A 133 -6.21 -13.69 3.43
CA PRO A 133 -6.95 -12.46 3.18
C PRO A 133 -6.01 -11.35 2.69
N VAL A 134 -6.46 -10.55 1.72
CA VAL A 134 -5.67 -9.47 1.12
C VAL A 134 -6.47 -8.18 1.10
N TYR A 135 -6.08 -7.21 1.92
CA TYR A 135 -6.69 -5.87 2.02
C TYR A 135 -8.21 -5.85 2.12
N ARG A 136 -8.95 -5.91 1.00
CA ARG A 136 -10.42 -6.00 0.95
C ARG A 136 -10.83 -7.43 0.61
N ASN A 137 -11.61 -8.05 1.48
CA ASN A 137 -12.12 -9.41 1.27
C ASN A 137 -13.64 -9.39 1.29
N GLU A 138 -14.25 -9.94 0.25
CA GLU A 138 -15.71 -10.02 0.09
C GLU A 138 -16.16 -11.46 0.02
N VAL A 139 -17.14 -11.80 0.86
CA VAL A 139 -17.68 -13.14 1.00
C VAL A 139 -19.16 -13.09 0.69
N LYS A 140 -19.59 -13.86 -0.31
CA LYS A 140 -21.01 -14.08 -0.61
C LYS A 140 -21.52 -15.26 0.21
N LEU A 141 -22.55 -15.03 1.02
CA LEU A 141 -23.16 -16.04 1.88
C LEU A 141 -24.31 -16.74 1.16
N GLN A 142 -24.52 -18.01 1.50
CA GLN A 142 -25.59 -18.86 0.97
C GLN A 142 -26.51 -19.30 2.11
N THR A 143 -26.99 -18.35 2.92
CA THR A 143 -27.91 -18.62 4.02
C THR A 143 -29.27 -18.02 3.72
N SER A 144 -30.35 -18.73 4.07
CA SER A 144 -31.72 -18.21 4.04
C SER A 144 -32.21 -17.79 5.43
N LYS A 145 -31.36 -17.92 6.46
CA LYS A 145 -31.71 -17.63 7.85
C LYS A 145 -31.47 -16.15 8.16
N SER A 146 -32.14 -15.68 9.21
CA SER A 146 -31.92 -14.35 9.78
C SER A 146 -31.31 -14.45 11.18
N TYR A 147 -30.44 -13.50 11.50
CA TYR A 147 -29.67 -13.47 12.74
C TYR A 147 -29.76 -12.11 13.39
N ARG A 148 -29.81 -12.08 14.71
CA ARG A 148 -29.69 -10.84 15.49
C ARG A 148 -28.24 -10.53 15.85
N TYR A 149 -27.43 -11.56 16.08
CA TYR A 149 -26.04 -11.42 16.46
C TYR A 149 -25.15 -11.98 15.36
N VAL A 150 -24.14 -11.23 14.96
CA VAL A 150 -23.14 -11.65 13.97
C VAL A 150 -21.75 -11.34 14.50
N ARG A 151 -20.77 -12.19 14.26
CA ARG A 151 -19.39 -11.99 14.75
C ARG A 151 -18.33 -12.59 13.86
N TYR A 152 -17.12 -12.06 13.96
CA TYR A 152 -15.86 -12.69 13.60
C TYR A 152 -15.21 -13.30 14.86
N ILE A 153 -14.65 -14.50 14.72
CA ILE A 153 -13.85 -15.18 15.73
C ILE A 153 -12.45 -15.39 15.19
N SER A 154 -11.46 -14.94 15.94
CA SER A 154 -10.05 -15.19 15.63
C SER A 154 -9.67 -16.67 15.74
N PRO A 155 -8.68 -17.15 14.97
CA PRO A 155 -8.24 -18.55 15.03
C PRO A 155 -7.44 -18.93 16.29
N GLY A 156 -7.23 -18.01 17.24
CA GLY A 156 -6.54 -18.31 18.50
C GLY A 156 -5.02 -18.40 18.42
N ILE A 157 -4.42 -18.14 17.24
CA ILE A 157 -2.97 -18.26 17.01
C ILE A 157 -2.23 -16.93 17.09
N SER A 158 -2.93 -15.80 16.89
CA SER A 158 -2.32 -14.48 16.96
C SER A 158 -3.34 -13.38 17.25
N LYS A 159 -2.82 -12.17 17.47
CA LYS A 159 -3.57 -10.93 17.67
C LYS A 159 -3.83 -10.17 16.37
N SER A 160 -3.83 -10.86 15.22
CA SER A 160 -4.09 -10.24 13.92
C SER A 160 -5.48 -9.60 13.89
N ALA A 161 -5.49 -8.27 13.92
CA ALA A 161 -6.68 -7.45 14.06
C ALA A 161 -7.41 -7.23 12.73
N LEU A 162 -8.71 -6.93 12.83
CA LEU A 162 -9.48 -6.33 11.76
C LEU A 162 -9.33 -4.81 11.83
N ALA A 163 -9.16 -4.17 10.66
CA ALA A 163 -9.38 -2.74 10.51
C ALA A 163 -10.88 -2.47 10.39
N GLU A 164 -11.58 -3.17 9.50
CA GLU A 164 -13.01 -2.99 9.26
C GLU A 164 -13.75 -4.31 9.07
N LEU A 165 -15.02 -4.35 9.45
CA LEU A 165 -15.95 -5.45 9.23
C LEU A 165 -17.34 -4.91 8.91
N PHE A 166 -17.92 -5.40 7.83
CA PHE A 166 -19.24 -5.00 7.36
C PHE A 166 -20.08 -6.22 7.06
N PHE A 167 -21.35 -6.16 7.44
CA PHE A 167 -22.37 -7.15 7.10
C PHE A 167 -23.42 -6.49 6.22
N PHE A 168 -23.91 -7.19 5.21
CA PHE A 168 -24.85 -6.65 4.23
C PHE A 168 -26.03 -7.59 4.01
N ASP A 169 -27.19 -6.97 3.76
CA ASP A 169 -28.32 -7.58 3.07
C ASP A 169 -28.48 -6.89 1.72
N LYS A 170 -28.08 -7.58 0.65
CA LYS A 170 -27.92 -7.02 -0.70
C LYS A 170 -26.88 -5.91 -0.68
N GLU A 171 -27.29 -4.68 -0.98
CA GLU A 171 -26.44 -3.49 -0.94
C GLU A 171 -26.63 -2.64 0.33
N LYS A 172 -27.55 -3.04 1.22
CA LYS A 172 -27.77 -2.34 2.48
C LYS A 172 -26.80 -2.86 3.54
N GLU A 173 -25.93 -1.98 4.03
CA GLU A 173 -25.10 -2.27 5.19
C GLU A 173 -25.98 -2.42 6.45
N LEU A 174 -25.75 -3.49 7.20
CA LEU A 174 -26.37 -3.74 8.49
C LEU A 174 -25.55 -3.07 9.59
N LYS A 175 -26.23 -2.32 10.46
CA LYS A 175 -25.63 -1.62 11.60
C LYS A 175 -26.16 -2.19 12.90
N GLY A 176 -25.38 -2.05 13.97
CA GLY A 176 -25.73 -2.57 15.29
C GLY A 176 -24.85 -2.01 16.39
N GLU A 177 -25.04 -2.49 17.61
CA GLU A 177 -24.13 -2.24 18.72
C GLU A 177 -22.92 -3.16 18.61
N ALA A 178 -21.72 -2.58 18.61
CA ALA A 178 -20.47 -3.34 18.65
C ALA A 178 -20.36 -4.13 19.96
N ILE A 179 -20.13 -5.44 19.83
CA ILE A 179 -19.97 -6.39 20.94
C ILE A 179 -18.72 -7.23 20.69
N GLY A 180 -18.11 -7.74 21.74
CA GLY A 180 -16.92 -8.58 21.61
C GLY A 180 -16.30 -8.97 22.94
N GLU A 181 -15.36 -9.91 22.86
CA GLU A 181 -14.56 -10.38 23.98
C GLU A 181 -13.08 -10.40 23.57
N GLY A 182 -12.19 -10.10 24.52
CA GLY A 182 -10.77 -9.93 24.24
C GLY A 182 -10.42 -8.55 23.66
N LEU A 183 -11.37 -7.60 23.55
CA LEU A 183 -11.12 -6.20 23.19
C LEU A 183 -11.83 -5.23 24.15
N THR A 184 -11.35 -3.98 24.25
CA THR A 184 -12.10 -2.92 24.96
C THR A 184 -13.33 -2.49 24.16
N PRO A 185 -14.36 -1.91 24.80
CA PRO A 185 -15.52 -1.37 24.08
C PRO A 185 -15.16 -0.32 23.03
N SER A 186 -14.15 0.53 23.29
CA SER A 186 -13.64 1.48 22.29
C SER A 186 -12.99 0.78 21.10
N SER A 187 -12.27 -0.31 21.35
CA SER A 187 -11.60 -1.11 20.32
C SER A 187 -12.59 -1.89 19.45
N GLN A 188 -13.68 -2.40 20.04
CA GLN A 188 -14.77 -3.04 19.30
C GLN A 188 -15.40 -2.09 18.29
N LYS A 189 -15.64 -0.83 18.67
CA LYS A 189 -16.25 0.19 17.79
C LYS A 189 -15.38 0.53 16.57
N ARG A 190 -14.06 0.49 16.72
CA ARG A 190 -13.09 0.76 15.63
C ARG A 190 -13.21 -0.21 14.46
N VAL A 191 -13.67 -1.43 14.71
CA VAL A 191 -13.89 -2.43 13.65
C VAL A 191 -15.07 -2.05 12.73
N PHE A 192 -15.88 -1.05 13.10
CA PHE A 192 -17.10 -0.67 12.38
C PHE A 192 -17.18 0.85 12.12
N ASP A 193 -16.08 1.60 12.26
CA ASP A 193 -16.08 3.06 12.23
C ASP A 193 -15.81 3.67 10.84
N ARG A 194 -15.52 2.83 9.83
CA ARG A 194 -15.17 3.25 8.45
C ARG A 194 -13.88 4.08 8.41
N ASP A 195 -12.96 3.85 9.35
CA ASP A 195 -11.62 4.37 9.32
C ASP A 195 -10.59 3.23 9.24
N TRP A 196 -10.17 2.93 8.01
CA TRP A 196 -9.16 1.90 7.69
C TRP A 196 -7.82 2.04 8.42
N LYS A 197 -7.56 3.17 9.09
CA LYS A 197 -6.37 3.37 9.93
C LYS A 197 -6.51 2.81 11.33
N THR A 198 -7.74 2.74 11.82
CA THR A 198 -8.02 2.23 13.14
C THR A 198 -8.17 0.73 13.10
N ILE A 199 -8.00 0.08 14.25
CA ILE A 199 -8.09 -1.37 14.35
C ILE A 199 -8.86 -1.79 15.60
N GLY A 200 -9.51 -2.95 15.49
CA GLY A 200 -9.90 -3.76 16.64
C GLY A 200 -8.69 -4.36 17.32
N ASP A 201 -7.97 -3.55 18.09
CA ASP A 201 -6.83 -3.90 18.95
C ASP A 201 -7.22 -4.97 20.00
N PRO A 202 -6.83 -6.24 19.80
CA PRO A 202 -7.19 -7.34 20.66
C PRO A 202 -6.14 -7.57 21.75
N ARG A 203 -6.60 -7.84 22.97
CA ARG A 203 -5.76 -8.09 24.14
C ARG A 203 -5.33 -9.56 24.27
N THR A 204 -6.02 -10.46 23.60
CA THR A 204 -5.80 -11.92 23.61
C THR A 204 -5.83 -12.49 22.20
N GLU A 205 -5.23 -13.67 21.97
CA GLU A 205 -5.29 -14.35 20.67
C GLU A 205 -6.67 -14.95 20.37
N ASN A 206 -7.47 -15.24 21.41
CA ASN A 206 -8.81 -15.85 21.30
C ASN A 206 -9.93 -14.80 21.37
N TYR A 207 -9.77 -13.69 20.66
CA TYR A 207 -10.77 -12.63 20.66
C TYR A 207 -11.91 -12.91 19.66
N TRP A 208 -13.06 -12.29 19.89
CA TRP A 208 -14.13 -12.19 18.88
C TRP A 208 -14.76 -10.80 18.93
N VAL A 209 -15.26 -10.34 17.78
CA VAL A 209 -15.90 -9.03 17.63
C VAL A 209 -17.06 -9.12 16.65
N GLY A 210 -18.13 -8.38 16.90
CA GLY A 210 -19.38 -8.51 16.16
C GLY A 210 -20.38 -7.41 16.46
N LEU A 211 -21.62 -7.62 16.01
CA LEU A 211 -22.73 -6.70 16.21
C LEU A 211 -23.91 -7.42 16.88
N ASP A 212 -24.57 -6.74 17.83
CA ASP A 212 -26.00 -6.90 18.09
C ASP A 212 -26.76 -5.98 17.11
N LEU A 213 -27.37 -6.58 16.09
CA LEU A 213 -28.14 -5.88 15.06
C LEU A 213 -29.46 -5.31 15.58
N ARG A 214 -29.80 -5.53 16.86
CA ARG A 214 -31.05 -5.13 17.56
C ARG A 214 -32.29 -5.88 17.09
N GLU A 215 -32.35 -6.24 15.83
CA GLU A 215 -33.41 -7.06 15.22
C GLU A 215 -32.81 -8.24 14.45
N ARG A 216 -33.67 -9.17 14.00
CA ARG A 216 -33.22 -10.30 13.17
C ARG A 216 -33.11 -9.83 11.73
N CYS A 217 -31.89 -9.84 11.19
CA CYS A 217 -31.61 -9.44 9.82
C CYS A 217 -31.20 -10.66 8.98
N HIS A 218 -31.64 -10.69 7.73
CA HIS A 218 -31.00 -11.53 6.71
C HIS A 218 -29.62 -10.93 6.36
N LEU A 219 -28.67 -11.77 5.92
CA LEU A 219 -27.40 -11.31 5.38
C LEU A 219 -26.92 -12.21 4.24
N ASP A 220 -26.42 -11.60 3.17
CA ASP A 220 -25.91 -12.29 1.99
C ASP A 220 -24.45 -11.94 1.67
N LYS A 221 -23.86 -10.96 2.37
CA LYS A 221 -22.49 -10.53 2.10
C LYS A 221 -21.77 -10.06 3.36
N ILE A 222 -20.52 -10.46 3.50
CA ILE A 222 -19.56 -9.96 4.50
C ILE A 222 -18.43 -9.29 3.74
N VAL A 223 -18.03 -8.11 4.18
CA VAL A 223 -16.80 -7.45 3.71
C VAL A 223 -15.91 -7.19 4.91
N TYR A 224 -14.65 -7.59 4.84
CA TYR A 224 -13.71 -7.37 5.94
C TYR A 224 -12.34 -6.93 5.44
N TYR A 225 -11.70 -6.12 6.26
CA TYR A 225 -10.35 -5.60 6.02
C TYR A 225 -9.44 -6.01 7.19
N PRO A 226 -8.40 -6.83 6.95
CA PRO A 226 -7.33 -7.01 7.92
C PRO A 226 -6.63 -5.68 8.25
N HIS A 227 -6.05 -5.58 9.44
CA HIS A 227 -5.09 -4.52 9.75
C HIS A 227 -4.00 -4.47 8.68
N ASN A 228 -3.77 -3.29 8.13
CA ASN A 228 -2.87 -3.07 7.00
C ASN A 228 -2.02 -1.82 7.23
N ASP A 229 -1.14 -1.51 6.28
CA ASP A 229 -0.19 -0.40 6.35
C ASP A 229 -0.71 0.95 5.86
N ASP A 230 -2.01 1.09 5.57
CA ASP A 230 -2.61 2.34 5.05
C ASP A 230 -1.94 2.82 3.74
N ASN A 231 -1.31 1.90 3.02
CA ASN A 231 -0.59 2.18 1.78
C ASN A 231 -1.35 1.72 0.52
N PHE A 232 -2.53 1.11 0.69
CA PHE A 232 -3.48 0.88 -0.40
C PHE A 232 -4.18 2.19 -0.80
N ILE A 233 -4.75 2.21 -2.00
CA ILE A 233 -5.70 3.26 -2.37
C ILE A 233 -6.96 3.08 -1.53
N THR A 234 -7.36 4.11 -0.80
CA THR A 234 -8.57 4.09 0.02
C THR A 234 -9.62 5.01 -0.60
N PRO A 235 -10.85 4.52 -0.83
CA PRO A 235 -11.93 5.35 -1.32
C PRO A 235 -12.15 6.61 -0.47
N GLY A 236 -12.37 7.75 -1.12
CA GLY A 236 -12.56 9.06 -0.50
C GLY A 236 -11.27 9.87 -0.31
N ASP A 237 -10.10 9.24 -0.35
CA ASP A 237 -8.82 9.96 -0.26
C ASP A 237 -8.46 10.64 -1.59
N LEU A 238 -7.77 11.79 -1.50
CA LEU A 238 -7.24 12.55 -2.62
C LEU A 238 -5.79 12.15 -2.87
N TYR A 239 -5.48 11.83 -4.13
CA TYR A 239 -4.15 11.43 -4.56
C TYR A 239 -3.65 12.29 -5.71
N GLU A 240 -2.33 12.42 -5.82
CA GLU A 240 -1.66 13.08 -6.94
C GLU A 240 -0.51 12.22 -7.46
N LEU A 241 -0.51 11.94 -8.77
CA LEU A 241 0.54 11.17 -9.43
C LEU A 241 1.54 12.12 -10.07
N PHE A 242 2.83 11.89 -9.83
CA PHE A 242 3.91 12.63 -10.45
C PHE A 242 4.80 11.70 -11.28
N TYR A 243 5.43 12.24 -12.31
CA TYR A 243 6.56 11.62 -12.99
C TYR A 243 7.79 12.54 -12.97
N TYR A 244 8.98 11.96 -12.95
CA TYR A 244 10.23 12.71 -12.96
C TYR A 244 10.72 12.95 -14.39
N ASN A 245 10.96 14.19 -14.76
CA ASN A 245 11.58 14.57 -16.04
C ASN A 245 12.32 15.91 -15.90
N GLU A 246 13.41 16.09 -16.64
CA GLU A 246 14.15 17.37 -16.69
C GLU A 246 14.48 17.93 -15.30
N GLY A 247 14.93 17.04 -14.40
CA GLY A 247 15.33 17.40 -13.04
C GLY A 247 14.19 17.70 -12.05
N ASN A 248 12.92 17.57 -12.47
CA ASN A 248 11.76 17.97 -11.66
C ASN A 248 10.65 16.91 -11.66
N TRP A 249 9.80 16.96 -10.62
CA TRP A 249 8.55 16.20 -10.57
C TRP A 249 7.44 16.97 -11.27
N HIS A 250 6.79 16.33 -12.24
CA HIS A 250 5.68 16.89 -13.01
C HIS A 250 4.40 16.18 -12.64
N SER A 251 3.36 16.93 -12.29
CA SER A 251 2.05 16.38 -11.94
C SER A 251 1.34 15.82 -13.18
N LEU A 252 0.66 14.68 -12.99
CA LEU A 252 -0.29 14.09 -13.94
C LEU A 252 -1.74 14.30 -13.48
N GLY A 253 -1.95 15.17 -12.49
CA GLY A 253 -3.25 15.54 -11.94
C GLY A 253 -3.63 14.82 -10.65
N THR A 254 -4.63 15.40 -9.99
CA THR A 254 -5.20 14.88 -8.75
C THR A 254 -6.45 14.04 -9.03
N LYS A 255 -6.71 13.03 -8.19
CA LYS A 255 -7.92 12.20 -8.24
C LYS A 255 -8.38 11.84 -6.83
N VAL A 256 -9.67 12.01 -6.56
CA VAL A 256 -10.31 11.37 -5.40
C VAL A 256 -10.56 9.92 -5.77
N ALA A 257 -10.12 9.00 -4.92
CA ALA A 257 -10.33 7.58 -5.14
C ALA A 257 -11.83 7.23 -4.97
N GLU A 258 -12.45 6.72 -6.02
CA GLU A 258 -13.84 6.20 -5.95
C GLU A 258 -13.86 4.71 -5.58
N SER A 259 -12.71 4.05 -5.67
CA SER A 259 -12.49 2.63 -5.39
C SER A 259 -11.08 2.40 -4.85
N GLU A 260 -10.71 1.15 -4.58
CA GLU A 260 -9.36 0.73 -4.19
C GLU A 260 -8.33 0.77 -5.34
N GLU A 261 -8.66 1.39 -6.47
CA GLU A 261 -7.77 1.60 -7.62
C GLU A 261 -7.87 3.04 -8.15
N LEU A 262 -6.72 3.58 -8.58
CA LEU A 262 -6.62 4.81 -9.39
C LEU A 262 -6.18 4.49 -10.81
N ILE A 263 -6.85 5.10 -11.78
CA ILE A 263 -6.54 4.95 -13.21
C ILE A 263 -6.07 6.30 -13.76
N TYR A 264 -4.87 6.36 -14.31
CA TYR A 264 -4.34 7.52 -15.04
C TYR A 264 -4.12 7.15 -16.51
N GLU A 265 -4.65 7.95 -17.42
CA GLU A 265 -4.53 7.74 -18.87
C GLU A 265 -3.51 8.70 -19.48
N GLN A 266 -3.06 8.42 -20.70
CA GLN A 266 -2.13 9.27 -21.45
C GLN A 266 -0.81 9.58 -20.71
N VAL A 267 -0.38 8.64 -19.87
CA VAL A 267 0.83 8.77 -19.04
C VAL A 267 2.07 8.44 -19.88
N PRO A 268 3.19 9.19 -19.76
CA PRO A 268 4.44 8.84 -20.44
C PRO A 268 4.97 7.44 -20.07
N VAL A 269 5.69 6.82 -21.00
CA VAL A 269 6.42 5.56 -20.76
C VAL A 269 7.89 5.82 -20.44
N ASN A 270 8.56 4.85 -19.80
CA ASN A 270 9.98 4.91 -19.41
C ASN A 270 10.33 6.08 -18.47
N VAL A 271 9.43 6.38 -17.52
CA VAL A 271 9.61 7.42 -16.49
C VAL A 271 9.56 6.83 -15.10
N LEU A 272 10.09 7.58 -14.14
CA LEU A 272 9.98 7.29 -12.71
C LEU A 272 8.76 8.00 -12.15
N PHE A 273 7.92 7.29 -11.40
CA PHE A 273 6.70 7.82 -10.79
C PHE A 273 6.83 7.94 -9.27
N VAL A 274 6.02 8.81 -8.68
CA VAL A 274 5.65 8.76 -7.26
C VAL A 274 4.18 9.12 -7.12
N LEU A 275 3.45 8.35 -6.32
CA LEU A 275 2.05 8.62 -5.99
C LEU A 275 1.98 9.16 -4.57
N LYS A 276 1.34 10.32 -4.40
CA LYS A 276 1.14 10.95 -3.10
C LYS A 276 -0.31 10.85 -2.68
N ASN A 277 -0.56 10.51 -1.42
CA ASN A 277 -1.87 10.70 -0.80
C ASN A 277 -1.83 12.07 -0.11
N THR A 278 -2.60 13.04 -0.63
CA THR A 278 -2.63 14.40 -0.09
C THR A 278 -3.65 14.57 1.02
N THR A 279 -4.50 13.57 1.27
CA THR A 279 -5.38 13.55 2.44
C THR A 279 -4.61 13.13 3.69
N ARG A 280 -3.79 12.08 3.59
CA ARG A 280 -3.13 11.50 4.77
C ARG A 280 -1.92 10.61 4.45
N GLY A 281 -1.11 10.39 5.48
CA GLY A 281 0.12 9.59 5.40
C GLY A 281 1.26 10.35 4.71
N GLN A 282 2.49 9.87 4.89
CA GLN A 282 3.69 10.47 4.27
C GLN A 282 4.60 9.41 3.61
N GLU A 283 4.25 8.14 3.76
CA GLU A 283 4.96 7.05 3.10
C GLU A 283 4.65 7.05 1.61
N GLU A 284 5.68 7.38 0.83
CA GLU A 284 5.64 7.46 -0.62
C GLU A 284 6.91 6.79 -1.15
N ARG A 285 6.77 5.97 -2.19
CA ARG A 285 7.91 5.27 -2.81
C ARG A 285 7.90 5.51 -4.31
N ILE A 286 9.08 5.70 -4.87
CA ILE A 286 9.24 5.78 -6.32
C ILE A 286 9.03 4.41 -6.96
N PHE A 287 8.45 4.42 -8.15
CA PHE A 287 8.23 3.19 -8.92
C PHE A 287 8.31 3.44 -10.42
N THR A 288 8.57 2.39 -11.18
CA THR A 288 8.32 2.34 -12.62
C THR A 288 7.04 1.55 -12.87
N TYR A 289 6.39 1.76 -14.02
CA TYR A 289 5.23 0.97 -14.43
C TYR A 289 5.63 0.09 -15.61
N GLU A 290 5.65 -1.23 -15.38
CA GLU A 290 6.21 -2.22 -16.31
C GLU A 290 5.24 -3.38 -16.45
N ASN A 291 4.88 -3.72 -17.68
CA ASN A 291 3.97 -4.83 -17.99
C ASN A 291 2.66 -4.78 -17.18
N GLY A 292 2.10 -3.57 -17.01
CA GLY A 292 0.86 -3.35 -16.27
C GLY A 292 1.00 -3.38 -14.74
N LYS A 293 2.23 -3.33 -14.19
CA LYS A 293 2.48 -3.44 -12.74
C LYS A 293 3.42 -2.36 -12.22
N GLN A 294 3.21 -1.97 -10.97
CA GLN A 294 4.14 -1.12 -10.21
C GLN A 294 5.40 -1.93 -9.85
N VAL A 295 6.58 -1.41 -10.21
CA VAL A 295 7.89 -1.95 -9.84
C VAL A 295 8.59 -0.93 -8.95
N TRP A 296 8.75 -1.26 -7.67
CA TRP A 296 9.28 -0.37 -6.65
C TRP A 296 10.82 -0.30 -6.66
N TRP A 297 11.36 0.88 -6.40
CA TRP A 297 12.81 1.16 -6.35
C TRP A 297 13.22 1.83 -5.07
#